data_AF-A0A9E2KY87-F1
#
_entry.id   AF-A0A9E2KY87-F1
#
_cell.length_a   1.000
_cell.length_b   1.000
_cell.length_c   1.000
_cell.angle_alpha   90.00
_cell.angle_beta   90.00
_cell.angle_gamma   90.00
#
_symmetry.space_group_name_H-M   'P 1'
#
loop_
_entity.id
_entity.type
_entity.pdbx_description
1 polymer ?
#
loop_
_entity_poly.entity_id
_entity_poly.type
_entity_poly.pdbx_seq_one_letter_code
_entity_poly.pdbx_strand_id
1 'polypeptide(L)'
;MENIELQKNKKIVLSVDPILKEYEDILLKKSKKYFKSVDFILGSEPETNSYYFKKLKKLKENMIFGKVIEKIYNHKKTNYYEELLKKYLEIDYVLVIGEIGYSETFIDLVKKKNSKIKFIKFIWDKMGKKEIEWYKKNYDEVYTFEKEDAKTYDIKWRPSFYLEHEVEGKEEDFYYLGRERDTERYKYVKKNI
;
A
#
# COMPACT_ATOMS: atom_id res chain seq x y z
N MET A 1 -18.90 7.64 -10.34
CA MET A 1 -17.86 7.95 -11.36
C MET A 1 -17.32 9.37 -11.20
N GLU A 2 -16.24 9.56 -10.43
CA GLU A 2 -15.42 10.77 -10.63
C GLU A 2 -14.91 10.78 -12.07
N ASN A 3 -15.06 11.91 -12.75
CA ASN A 3 -14.85 12.03 -14.19
C ASN A 3 -13.43 11.57 -14.57
N ILE A 4 -13.29 10.51 -15.36
CA ILE A 4 -11.99 9.95 -15.82
C ILE A 4 -11.11 11.06 -16.42
N GLU A 5 -11.74 12.07 -17.01
CA GLU A 5 -11.09 13.26 -17.59
C GLU A 5 -10.40 14.15 -16.53
N LEU A 6 -10.93 14.23 -15.31
CA LEU A 6 -10.31 14.94 -14.19
C LEU A 6 -9.02 14.26 -13.72
N GLN A 7 -8.95 12.93 -13.79
CA GLN A 7 -7.78 12.17 -13.34
C GLN A 7 -6.61 12.26 -14.33
N LYS A 8 -6.87 12.52 -15.62
CA LYS A 8 -5.83 12.61 -16.66
C LYS A 8 -4.80 13.72 -16.46
N ASN A 9 -5.10 14.71 -15.62
CA ASN A 9 -4.15 15.77 -15.24
C ASN A 9 -3.39 15.48 -13.94
N LYS A 10 -3.75 14.40 -13.25
CA LYS A 10 -3.25 14.04 -11.93
C LYS A 10 -2.07 13.08 -12.01
N LYS A 11 -1.18 13.17 -11.03
CA LYS A 11 -0.02 12.29 -10.88
C LYS A 11 -0.23 11.34 -9.71
N ILE A 12 0.15 10.08 -9.88
CA ILE A 12 0.02 9.05 -8.83
C ILE A 12 1.32 8.29 -8.62
N VAL A 13 1.56 7.91 -7.36
CA VAL A 13 2.57 6.92 -6.98
C VAL A 13 1.86 5.65 -6.54
N LEU A 14 2.23 4.53 -7.15
CA LEU A 14 1.86 3.19 -6.72
C LEU A 14 2.95 2.67 -5.78
N SER A 15 2.69 2.72 -4.48
CA SER A 15 3.54 2.11 -3.46
C SER A 15 3.00 0.72 -3.15
N VAL A 16 3.74 -0.32 -3.55
CA VAL A 16 3.21 -1.69 -3.49
C VAL A 16 4.13 -2.63 -2.74
N ASP A 17 3.53 -3.65 -2.13
CA ASP A 17 4.27 -4.75 -1.52
C ASP A 17 5.29 -5.37 -2.50
N PRO A 18 6.52 -5.74 -2.06
CA PRO A 18 7.49 -6.45 -2.89
C PRO A 18 6.96 -7.64 -3.68
N ILE A 19 5.97 -8.38 -3.16
CA ILE A 19 5.37 -9.50 -3.89
C ILE A 19 4.70 -9.06 -5.19
N LEU A 20 4.29 -7.79 -5.30
CA LEU A 20 3.65 -7.23 -6.48
C LEU A 20 4.63 -6.75 -7.56
N LYS A 21 5.95 -6.86 -7.35
CA LYS A 21 6.96 -6.39 -8.33
C LYS A 21 6.75 -7.00 -9.72
N GLU A 22 6.42 -8.27 -9.79
CA GLU A 22 6.17 -8.96 -11.06
C GLU A 22 4.96 -8.43 -11.85
N TYR A 23 4.06 -7.67 -11.22
CA TYR A 23 2.91 -7.05 -11.88
C TYR A 23 3.16 -5.56 -12.23
N GLU A 24 4.37 -5.03 -12.00
CA GLU A 24 4.70 -3.62 -12.23
C GLU A 24 4.29 -3.13 -13.62
N ASP A 25 4.68 -3.85 -14.67
CA ASP A 25 4.38 -3.45 -16.05
C ASP A 25 2.87 -3.35 -16.31
N ILE A 26 2.12 -4.31 -15.78
CA ILE A 26 0.66 -4.36 -15.90
C ILE A 26 0.03 -3.21 -15.12
N LEU A 27 0.48 -2.96 -13.89
CA LEU A 27 -0.01 -1.89 -13.03
C LEU A 27 0.28 -0.51 -13.63
N LEU A 28 1.49 -0.29 -14.13
CA LEU A 28 1.89 0.94 -14.81
C LEU A 28 1.07 1.16 -16.08
N LYS A 29 1.00 0.15 -16.96
CA LYS A 29 0.26 0.23 -18.22
C LYS A 29 -1.21 0.56 -18.00
N LYS A 30 -1.84 -0.09 -17.02
CA LYS A 30 -3.25 0.12 -16.70
C LYS A 30 -3.50 1.48 -16.05
N SER A 31 -2.67 1.89 -15.11
CA SER A 31 -2.83 3.16 -14.39
C SER A 31 -2.59 4.38 -15.29
N LYS A 32 -1.67 4.27 -16.27
CA LYS A 32 -1.39 5.34 -17.25
C LYS A 32 -2.59 5.69 -18.14
N LYS A 33 -3.63 4.85 -18.19
CA LYS A 33 -4.89 5.19 -18.86
C LYS A 33 -5.66 6.31 -18.16
N TYR A 34 -5.46 6.45 -16.84
CA TYR A 34 -6.25 7.33 -15.97
C TYR A 34 -5.46 8.53 -15.46
N PHE A 35 -4.13 8.42 -15.32
CA PHE A 35 -3.29 9.45 -14.72
C PHE A 35 -2.26 10.01 -15.72
N LYS A 36 -1.91 11.29 -15.54
CA LYS A 36 -0.86 11.98 -16.33
C LYS A 36 0.48 11.28 -16.20
N SER A 37 0.86 10.94 -14.98
CA SER A 37 2.07 10.20 -14.66
C SER A 37 1.80 9.19 -13.56
N VAL A 38 2.49 8.07 -13.67
CA VAL A 38 2.39 6.95 -12.74
C VAL A 38 3.81 6.52 -12.42
N ASP A 39 4.19 6.67 -11.16
CA ASP A 39 5.43 6.13 -10.63
C ASP A 39 5.14 4.87 -9.82
N PHE A 40 6.11 3.97 -9.77
CA PHE A 40 6.00 2.70 -9.06
C PHE A 40 7.14 2.58 -8.06
N ILE A 41 6.80 2.29 -6.81
CA ILE A 41 7.74 2.12 -5.71
C ILE A 41 7.44 0.81 -5.02
N LEU A 42 8.48 0.01 -4.81
CA LEU A 42 8.39 -1.18 -3.97
C LEU A 42 8.54 -0.78 -2.51
N GLY A 43 7.58 -1.16 -1.69
CA GLY A 43 7.57 -0.89 -0.27
C GLY A 43 7.36 0.59 0.08
N SER A 44 6.86 0.80 1.28
CA SER A 44 6.78 2.11 1.91
C SER A 44 8.04 2.47 2.69
N GLU A 45 8.84 1.46 3.05
CA GLU A 45 9.90 1.58 4.05
C GLU A 45 11.31 1.42 3.42
N PRO A 46 12.32 2.19 3.86
CA PRO A 46 13.66 2.12 3.31
C PRO A 46 14.33 0.77 3.56
N GLU A 47 13.94 0.02 4.60
CA GLU A 47 14.44 -1.34 4.84
C GLU A 47 14.04 -2.29 3.72
N THR A 48 12.88 -2.08 3.09
CA THR A 48 12.44 -2.90 1.97
C THR A 48 13.40 -2.76 0.78
N ASN A 49 13.93 -1.54 0.59
CA ASN A 49 14.74 -1.17 -0.58
C ASN A 49 16.25 -1.10 -0.30
N SER A 50 16.69 -1.24 0.95
CA SER A 50 18.09 -1.05 1.32
C SER A 50 18.56 -2.05 2.37
N TYR A 51 19.56 -2.86 1.99
CA TYR A 51 20.26 -3.76 2.90
C TYR A 51 20.86 -3.02 4.10
N TYR A 52 21.35 -1.79 3.88
CA TYR A 52 21.88 -0.94 4.94
C TYR A 52 20.82 -0.65 6.02
N PHE A 53 19.61 -0.26 5.61
CA PHE A 53 18.51 0.00 6.55
C PHE A 53 18.06 -1.28 7.25
N LYS A 54 18.03 -2.44 6.57
CA LYS A 54 17.75 -3.74 7.21
C LYS A 54 18.72 -4.03 8.36
N LYS A 55 20.02 -3.81 8.14
CA LYS A 55 21.05 -4.02 9.17
C LYS A 55 20.92 -3.01 10.31
N LEU A 56 20.64 -1.75 10.00
CA LEU A 56 20.46 -0.69 11.01
C LEU A 56 19.24 -0.96 11.91
N LYS A 57 18.13 -1.46 11.34
CA LYS A 57 16.95 -1.89 12.10
C LYS A 57 17.27 -3.04 13.07
N LYS A 58 17.99 -4.06 12.61
CA LYS A 58 18.45 -5.16 13.50
C LYS A 58 19.35 -4.66 14.63
N LEU A 59 20.19 -3.67 14.37
CA LEU A 59 21.03 -3.05 15.41
C LEU A 59 20.20 -2.23 16.40
N LYS A 60 19.14 -1.54 15.95
CA LYS A 60 18.18 -0.84 16.81
C LYS A 60 17.49 -1.81 17.78
N GLU A 61 17.09 -2.99 17.28
CA GLU A 61 16.40 -4.02 18.07
C GLU A 61 17.32 -4.66 19.12
N ASN A 62 18.65 -4.57 18.96
CA ASN A 62 19.60 -5.01 19.97
C ASN A 62 19.71 -3.97 21.10
N MET A 63 19.22 -4.33 22.29
CA MET A 63 18.95 -3.42 23.42
C MET A 63 20.17 -2.68 24.00
N ILE A 64 21.41 -3.12 23.73
CA ILE A 64 22.63 -2.61 24.39
C ILE A 64 22.93 -1.16 24.01
N PHE A 65 22.56 -0.70 22.80
CA PHE A 65 22.71 0.68 22.32
C PHE A 65 21.41 1.28 21.77
N GLY A 66 20.26 0.70 22.15
CA GLY A 66 18.97 0.91 21.50
C GLY A 66 18.59 2.38 21.28
N LYS A 67 18.75 3.25 22.29
CA LYS A 67 18.37 4.67 22.21
C LYS A 67 19.23 5.49 21.23
N VAL A 68 20.55 5.24 21.19
CA VAL A 68 21.47 5.97 20.30
C VAL A 68 21.26 5.51 18.86
N ILE A 69 21.19 4.19 18.66
CA ILE A 69 20.94 3.60 17.33
C ILE A 69 19.55 3.98 16.84
N GLU A 70 18.54 4.05 17.71
CA GLU A 70 17.20 4.54 17.37
C GLU A 70 17.24 5.98 16.85
N LYS A 71 17.98 6.88 17.50
CA LYS A 71 18.09 8.27 17.07
C LYS A 71 18.74 8.37 15.68
N ILE A 72 19.82 7.59 15.44
CA ILE A 72 20.50 7.52 14.14
C ILE A 72 19.57 6.92 13.08
N TYR A 73 18.87 5.84 13.41
CA TYR A 73 17.93 5.15 12.53
C TYR A 73 16.80 6.08 12.11
N ASN A 74 16.15 6.75 13.07
CA ASN A 74 15.08 7.70 12.81
C ASN A 74 15.58 8.88 11.96
N HIS A 75 16.76 9.44 12.25
CA HIS A 75 17.33 10.52 11.46
C HIS A 75 17.61 10.08 10.00
N LYS A 76 18.21 8.90 9.79
CA LYS A 76 18.45 8.38 8.43
C LYS A 76 17.16 8.09 7.68
N LYS A 77 16.15 7.54 8.37
CA LYS A 77 14.82 7.28 7.82
C LYS A 77 14.15 8.59 7.41
N THR A 78 14.22 9.63 8.23
CA THR A 78 13.76 10.99 7.87
C THR A 78 14.47 11.52 6.63
N ASN A 79 15.80 11.45 6.56
CA ASN A 79 16.55 11.93 5.39
C ASN A 79 16.17 11.17 4.10
N TYR A 80 16.03 9.83 4.18
CA TYR A 80 15.55 9.03 3.05
C TYR A 80 14.18 9.52 2.56
N TYR A 81 13.27 9.78 3.49
CA TYR A 81 11.94 10.28 3.21
C TYR A 81 11.94 11.71 2.66
N GLU A 82 12.82 12.59 3.13
CA GLU A 82 12.97 13.94 2.58
C GLU A 82 13.50 13.91 1.14
N GLU A 83 14.45 13.03 0.83
CA GLU A 83 14.92 12.81 -0.54
C GLU A 83 13.83 12.21 -1.45
N LEU A 84 13.03 11.27 -0.92
CA LEU A 84 11.88 10.72 -1.61
C LEU A 84 10.87 11.84 -1.91
N LEU A 85 10.57 12.67 -0.92
CA LEU A 85 9.64 13.79 -1.03
C LEU A 85 10.04 14.78 -2.11
N LYS A 86 11.32 15.13 -2.25
CA LYS A 86 11.80 16.05 -3.31
C LYS A 86 11.35 15.62 -4.71
N LYS A 87 11.20 14.31 -4.95
CA LYS A 87 10.75 13.76 -6.24
C LYS A 87 9.23 13.78 -6.40
N TYR A 88 8.48 13.81 -5.29
CA TYR A 88 7.06 13.54 -5.28
C TYR A 88 6.19 14.67 -4.70
N LEU A 89 6.74 15.87 -4.48
CA LEU A 89 5.95 17.02 -4.01
C LEU A 89 4.85 17.43 -5.02
N GLU A 90 5.00 17.11 -6.29
CA GLU A 90 3.99 17.38 -7.33
C GLU A 90 2.96 16.26 -7.52
N ILE A 91 3.05 15.19 -6.73
CA ILE A 91 2.11 14.07 -6.80
C ILE A 91 0.76 14.50 -6.23
N ASP A 92 -0.34 13.95 -6.76
CA ASP A 92 -1.68 14.17 -6.21
C ASP A 92 -2.11 13.01 -5.31
N TYR A 93 -1.73 11.78 -5.65
CA TYR A 93 -2.16 10.58 -4.96
C TYR A 93 -1.00 9.62 -4.66
N VAL A 94 -1.02 9.01 -3.48
CA VAL A 94 -0.17 7.87 -3.11
C VAL A 94 -1.08 6.70 -2.81
N LEU A 95 -1.11 5.71 -3.70
CA LEU A 95 -1.87 4.47 -3.49
C LEU A 95 -0.95 3.40 -2.90
N VAL A 96 -1.26 2.98 -1.68
CA VAL A 96 -0.51 1.98 -0.93
C VAL A 96 -1.25 0.64 -0.95
N ILE A 97 -0.66 -0.38 -1.58
CA ILE A 97 -1.29 -1.70 -1.81
C ILE A 97 -0.54 -2.79 -1.03
N GLY A 98 -1.29 -3.63 -0.30
CA GLY A 98 -0.76 -4.82 0.38
C GLY A 98 -0.51 -4.59 1.88
N GLU A 99 0.46 -5.30 2.47
CA GLU A 99 0.74 -5.21 3.92
C GLU A 99 1.65 -4.05 4.32
N ILE A 100 2.15 -3.32 3.33
CA ILE A 100 3.05 -2.17 3.56
C ILE A 100 2.28 -0.92 4.00
N GLY A 101 2.92 -0.05 4.76
CA GLY A 101 2.35 1.23 5.18
C GLY A 101 3.43 2.25 5.45
N TYR A 102 3.19 3.51 5.13
CA TYR A 102 3.99 4.62 5.63
C TYR A 102 3.63 4.92 7.08
N SER A 103 4.58 5.40 7.88
CA SER A 103 4.29 5.84 9.25
C SER A 103 3.50 7.15 9.31
N GLU A 104 2.79 7.39 10.42
CA GLU A 104 2.07 8.64 10.73
C GLU A 104 2.99 9.86 10.56
N THR A 105 4.21 9.77 11.13
CA THR A 105 5.22 10.83 11.02
C THR A 105 5.61 11.14 9.57
N PHE A 106 5.70 10.14 8.69
CA PHE A 106 6.01 10.40 7.29
C PHE A 106 4.83 11.05 6.57
N ILE A 107 3.61 10.54 6.78
CA ILE A 107 2.40 11.10 6.19
C ILE A 107 2.24 12.56 6.61
N ASP A 108 2.45 12.87 7.89
CA ASP A 108 2.43 14.24 8.42
C ASP A 108 3.51 15.12 7.78
N LEU A 109 4.72 14.59 7.60
CA LEU A 109 5.82 15.32 6.95
C LEU A 109 5.45 15.66 5.49
N VAL A 110 4.84 14.71 4.77
CA VAL A 110 4.39 14.90 3.39
C VAL A 110 3.29 15.97 3.35
N LYS A 111 2.25 15.83 4.18
CA LYS A 111 1.11 16.76 4.24
C LYS A 111 1.51 18.16 4.66
N LYS A 112 2.53 18.31 5.52
CA LYS A 112 3.10 19.63 5.87
C LYS A 112 3.76 20.32 4.67
N LYS A 113 4.38 19.57 3.77
CA LYS A 113 5.02 20.14 2.56
C LYS A 113 4.04 20.35 1.41
N ASN A 114 3.08 19.44 1.24
CA ASN A 114 1.97 19.60 0.31
C ASN A 114 0.73 18.90 0.85
N SER A 115 -0.21 19.69 1.39
CA SER A 115 -1.45 19.19 2.00
C SER A 115 -2.47 18.68 0.98
N LYS A 116 -2.23 18.88 -0.32
CA LYS A 116 -3.11 18.38 -1.39
C LYS A 116 -2.87 16.90 -1.72
N ILE A 117 -1.73 16.34 -1.30
CA ILE A 117 -1.41 14.92 -1.51
C ILE A 117 -2.38 14.07 -0.70
N LYS A 118 -3.07 13.16 -1.38
CA LYS A 118 -3.95 12.17 -0.74
C LYS A 118 -3.27 10.82 -0.63
N PHE A 119 -3.22 10.28 0.58
CA PHE A 119 -2.79 8.92 0.87
C PHE A 119 -3.99 7.98 0.85
N ILE A 120 -3.96 6.99 -0.03
CA ILE A 120 -5.00 6.00 -0.20
C ILE A 120 -4.43 4.63 0.17
N LYS A 121 -5.07 3.95 1.12
CA LYS A 121 -4.72 2.58 1.51
C LYS A 121 -5.67 1.60 0.83
N PHE A 122 -5.13 0.59 0.16
CA PHE A 122 -5.87 -0.60 -0.27
C PHE A 122 -5.37 -1.83 0.49
N ILE A 123 -6.23 -2.36 1.35
CA ILE A 123 -6.00 -3.57 2.13
C ILE A 123 -6.31 -4.76 1.22
N TRP A 124 -5.29 -5.58 0.95
CA TRP A 124 -5.36 -6.71 0.02
C TRP A 124 -5.11 -8.08 0.68
N ASP A 125 -4.62 -8.08 1.92
CA ASP A 125 -4.51 -9.29 2.73
C ASP A 125 -5.29 -9.04 4.03
N LYS A 126 -5.61 -10.12 4.75
CA LYS A 126 -6.38 -10.05 5.98
C LYS A 126 -5.59 -9.29 7.05
N MET A 127 -6.20 -8.25 7.62
CA MET A 127 -5.57 -7.39 8.62
C MET A 127 -6.25 -7.50 9.98
N GLY A 128 -5.49 -7.23 11.05
CA GLY A 128 -6.07 -7.11 12.38
C GLY A 128 -6.82 -5.79 12.58
N LYS A 129 -7.70 -5.76 13.57
CA LYS A 129 -8.47 -4.56 13.96
C LYS A 129 -7.57 -3.35 14.22
N LYS A 130 -6.44 -3.54 14.89
CA LYS A 130 -5.55 -2.44 15.29
C LYS A 130 -4.94 -1.78 14.05
N GLU A 131 -4.52 -2.58 13.07
CA GLU A 131 -3.96 -2.13 11.82
C GLU A 131 -4.99 -1.35 11.00
N ILE A 132 -6.23 -1.87 10.89
CA ILE A 132 -7.31 -1.21 10.15
C ILE A 132 -7.65 0.15 10.77
N GLU A 133 -7.85 0.22 12.08
CA GLU A 133 -8.12 1.49 12.77
C GLU A 133 -6.96 2.47 12.64
N TRP A 134 -5.72 1.97 12.66
CA TRP A 134 -4.54 2.78 12.42
C TRP A 134 -4.54 3.37 11.00
N TYR A 135 -4.87 2.59 9.97
CA TYR A 135 -4.99 3.11 8.61
C TYR A 135 -6.10 4.15 8.48
N LYS A 136 -7.27 3.90 9.07
CA LYS A 136 -8.40 4.86 9.07
C LYS A 136 -8.04 6.21 9.66
N LYS A 137 -7.23 6.21 10.73
CA LYS A 137 -6.78 7.45 11.38
C LYS A 137 -5.81 8.23 10.50
N ASN A 138 -4.94 7.54 9.76
CA ASN A 138 -3.75 8.15 9.14
C ASN A 138 -3.88 8.41 7.63
N TYR A 139 -4.74 7.68 6.93
CA TYR A 139 -4.90 7.76 5.48
C TYR A 139 -6.16 8.56 5.14
N ASP A 140 -6.13 9.26 4.00
CA ASP A 140 -7.27 10.04 3.53
C ASP A 140 -8.41 9.13 3.09
N GLU A 141 -8.08 7.98 2.50
CA GLU A 141 -9.06 6.96 2.13
C GLU A 141 -8.52 5.56 2.39
N VAL A 142 -9.39 4.68 2.89
CA VAL A 142 -9.08 3.27 3.14
C VAL A 142 -10.10 2.40 2.43
N TYR A 143 -9.60 1.47 1.63
CA TYR A 143 -10.34 0.47 0.88
C TYR A 143 -9.93 -0.93 1.34
N THR A 144 -10.86 -1.87 1.30
CA THR A 144 -10.60 -3.29 1.55
C THR A 144 -11.26 -4.17 0.49
N PHE A 145 -10.62 -5.28 0.16
CA PHE A 145 -11.22 -6.31 -0.68
C PHE A 145 -12.29 -7.13 0.06
N GLU A 146 -12.23 -7.22 1.40
CA GLU A 146 -13.17 -7.98 2.22
C GLU A 146 -14.43 -7.17 2.54
N LYS A 147 -15.60 -7.64 2.10
CA LYS A 147 -16.90 -6.98 2.32
C LYS A 147 -17.25 -6.86 3.81
N GLU A 148 -16.90 -7.86 4.61
CA GLU A 148 -17.18 -7.86 6.05
C GLU A 148 -16.30 -6.86 6.81
N ASP A 149 -15.03 -6.69 6.43
CA ASP A 149 -14.17 -5.65 6.99
C ASP A 149 -14.73 -4.25 6.70
N ALA A 150 -15.21 -4.03 5.47
CA ALA A 150 -15.82 -2.77 5.08
C ALA A 150 -17.00 -2.40 5.99
N LYS A 151 -17.86 -3.37 6.28
CA LYS A 151 -19.01 -3.20 7.17
C LYS A 151 -18.59 -3.04 8.64
N THR A 152 -17.66 -3.88 9.10
CA THR A 152 -17.24 -3.94 10.51
C THR A 152 -16.48 -2.69 10.93
N TYR A 153 -15.62 -2.17 10.05
CA TYR A 153 -14.73 -1.05 10.36
C TYR A 153 -15.14 0.25 9.69
N ASP A 154 -16.30 0.31 9.01
CA ASP A 154 -16.77 1.49 8.28
C ASP A 154 -15.70 2.04 7.31
N ILE A 155 -15.20 1.15 6.46
CA ILE A 155 -14.25 1.47 5.38
C ILE A 155 -14.85 1.10 4.03
N LYS A 156 -14.31 1.65 2.95
CA LYS A 156 -14.90 1.47 1.62
C LYS A 156 -14.63 0.05 1.12
N TRP A 157 -15.69 -0.70 0.84
CA TRP A 157 -15.55 -1.98 0.14
C TRP A 157 -15.14 -1.73 -1.31
N ARG A 158 -14.09 -2.42 -1.75
CA ARG A 158 -13.68 -2.45 -3.15
C ARG A 158 -13.02 -3.80 -3.42
N PRO A 159 -13.68 -4.73 -4.12
CA PRO A 159 -13.20 -6.11 -4.25
C PRO A 159 -11.88 -6.23 -5.03
N SER A 160 -11.50 -5.19 -5.77
CA SER A 160 -10.21 -5.11 -6.44
C SER A 160 -9.74 -3.67 -6.55
N PHE A 161 -8.44 -3.42 -6.31
CA PHE A 161 -7.83 -2.13 -6.62
C PHE A 161 -7.91 -1.82 -8.12
N TYR A 162 -8.15 -2.83 -8.95
CA TYR A 162 -8.43 -2.73 -10.38
C TYR A 162 -9.86 -3.14 -10.69
N LEU A 163 -10.75 -2.15 -10.86
CA LEU A 163 -12.10 -2.32 -11.39
C LEU A 163 -12.31 -1.27 -12.47
N GLU A 164 -12.67 -1.71 -13.68
CA GLU A 164 -13.03 -0.81 -14.78
C GLU A 164 -14.48 -0.31 -14.68
N HIS A 165 -15.29 -0.95 -13.84
CA HIS A 165 -16.69 -0.62 -13.60
C HIS A 165 -17.05 -0.84 -12.12
N GLU A 166 -18.08 -0.15 -11.64
CA GLU A 166 -18.66 -0.45 -10.32
C GLU A 166 -19.27 -1.85 -10.35
N VAL A 167 -18.91 -2.69 -9.38
CA VAL A 167 -19.56 -4.00 -9.21
C VAL A 167 -20.75 -3.76 -8.31
N GLU A 168 -21.95 -3.68 -8.91
CA GLU A 168 -23.19 -3.74 -8.14
C GLU A 168 -23.24 -5.08 -7.39
N GLY A 169 -23.59 -5.02 -6.10
CA GLY A 169 -23.44 -6.12 -5.16
C GLY A 169 -24.21 -7.37 -5.59
N LYS A 170 -23.55 -8.27 -6.30
CA LYS A 170 -24.00 -9.65 -6.46
C LYS A 170 -23.76 -10.39 -5.15
N GLU A 171 -24.79 -11.08 -4.67
CA GLU A 171 -24.78 -11.82 -3.40
C GLU A 171 -23.92 -13.10 -3.46
N GLU A 172 -23.56 -13.56 -4.66
CA GLU A 172 -22.71 -14.73 -4.83
C GLU A 172 -21.67 -14.43 -5.90
N ASP A 173 -20.39 -14.68 -5.58
CA ASP A 173 -19.36 -14.90 -6.59
C ASP A 173 -18.14 -15.57 -5.94
N PHE A 174 -17.86 -16.81 -6.35
CA PHE A 174 -16.58 -17.46 -6.10
C PHE A 174 -15.53 -16.86 -7.04
N TYR A 175 -14.60 -16.06 -6.51
CA TYR A 175 -13.41 -15.64 -7.24
C TYR A 175 -12.16 -16.29 -6.64
N TYR A 176 -11.50 -17.16 -7.42
CA TYR A 176 -10.13 -17.60 -7.16
C TYR A 176 -9.21 -17.05 -8.25
N LEU A 177 -8.45 -16.00 -7.90
CA LEU A 177 -7.30 -15.52 -8.65
C LEU A 177 -6.14 -15.35 -7.67
N GLY A 178 -5.65 -16.48 -7.16
CA GLY A 178 -4.46 -16.56 -6.33
C GLY A 178 -3.42 -17.47 -6.97
N ARG A 179 -2.15 -17.26 -6.63
CA ARG A 179 -1.11 -18.30 -6.80
C ARG A 179 -1.30 -19.38 -5.74
N GLU A 180 -0.84 -20.59 -6.07
CA GLU A 180 -0.66 -21.69 -5.13
C GLU A 180 0.21 -21.24 -3.94
N ARG A 181 -0.42 -20.77 -2.86
CA ARG A 181 0.26 -20.46 -1.58
C ARG A 181 0.34 -21.68 -0.66
N ASP A 182 -0.44 -22.73 -0.88
CA ASP A 182 -0.57 -23.85 0.06
C ASP A 182 -0.82 -25.20 -0.62
N THR A 183 0.24 -26.02 -0.70
CA THR A 183 0.21 -27.38 -1.26
C THR A 183 -0.61 -28.37 -0.44
N GLU A 184 -0.90 -28.11 0.84
CA GLU A 184 -1.64 -29.07 1.68
C GLU A 184 -3.13 -29.16 1.32
N ARG A 185 -3.73 -28.06 0.85
CA ARG A 185 -5.15 -28.02 0.47
C ARG A 185 -5.49 -28.93 -0.72
N TYR A 186 -4.56 -29.17 -1.63
CA TYR A 186 -4.79 -29.98 -2.84
C TYR A 186 -4.74 -31.50 -2.60
N LYS A 187 -4.26 -31.95 -1.42
CA LYS A 187 -4.37 -33.38 -1.04
C LYS A 187 -5.83 -33.84 -0.96
N TYR A 188 -6.76 -32.92 -0.66
CA TYR A 188 -8.20 -33.21 -0.60
C TYR A 188 -8.88 -33.20 -1.97
N VAL A 189 -8.30 -32.52 -2.97
CA VAL A 189 -8.85 -32.43 -4.34
C VAL A 189 -8.48 -33.65 -5.18
N LYS A 190 -7.29 -34.24 -4.96
CA LYS A 190 -6.81 -35.41 -5.73
C LYS A 190 -7.47 -36.76 -5.36
N LYS A 191 -8.44 -36.80 -4.45
CA LYS A 191 -9.09 -38.05 -4.04
C LYS A 191 -10.37 -38.40 -4.79
N ASN A 192 -10.85 -37.53 -5.69
CA ASN A 192 -12.08 -37.74 -6.47
C ASN A 192 -11.92 -37.36 -7.96
N ILE A 193 -10.85 -37.84 -8.60
CA ILE A 193 -10.79 -37.99 -10.07
C ILE A 193 -10.45 -39.44 -10.36
#